data_AF-A0A5E4MTA9-F1
#
_entry.id   AF-A0A5E4MTA9-F1
#
_cell.length_a   1.000
_cell.length_b   1.000
_cell.length_c   1.000
_cell.angle_alpha   90.00
_cell.angle_beta   90.00
_cell.angle_gamma   90.00
#
_symmetry.space_group_name_H-M   'P 1'
#
loop_
_entity.id
_entity.type
_entity.pdbx_description
1 polymer ?
#
loop_
_entity_poly.entity_id
_entity_poly.type
_entity_poly.pdbx_seq_one_letter_code
_entity_poly.pdbx_strand_id
1 'polypeptide(L)'
;MVAYKALLAVAIAMSVAQINARPTETKWTEPFESALKNLTTSISGVLGENGQKATDLAKNNYNEFVNNFKSGLASLSKTFEGKTGVSDVVKEATKQWESAVDKYSKNLPQDLTPAKLTEKFEKSLKYITDNATELSNKAKGNSETEKEIREFTKKQIDSLFKHVEDLKNSLGENKTQ
;
A
#
# COMPACT_ATOMS: atom_id res chain seq x y z
N MET A 1 -22.57 1.67 -4.12
CA MET A 1 -21.38 0.88 -4.54
C MET A 1 -20.70 1.42 -5.82
N VAL A 2 -21.43 2.00 -6.78
CA VAL A 2 -20.88 2.48 -8.08
C VAL A 2 -20.00 3.74 -7.98
N ALA A 3 -20.37 4.71 -7.14
CA ALA A 3 -19.66 6.00 -7.04
C ALA A 3 -18.22 5.89 -6.49
N TYR A 4 -17.98 4.93 -5.59
CA TYR A 4 -16.65 4.74 -5.01
C TYR A 4 -15.67 4.05 -5.98
N LYS A 5 -16.12 3.04 -6.74
CA LYS A 5 -15.29 2.44 -7.80
C LYS A 5 -14.92 3.46 -8.88
N ALA A 6 -15.81 4.41 -9.17
CA ALA A 6 -15.51 5.52 -10.06
C ALA A 6 -14.49 6.50 -9.46
N LEU A 7 -14.60 6.85 -8.17
CA LEU A 7 -13.61 7.68 -7.47
C LEU A 7 -12.23 7.01 -7.37
N LEU A 8 -12.19 5.69 -7.10
CA LEU A 8 -10.96 4.92 -7.06
C LEU A 8 -10.34 4.77 -8.45
N ALA A 9 -11.14 4.48 -9.48
CA ALA A 9 -10.67 4.45 -10.86
C ALA A 9 -10.16 5.82 -11.34
N VAL A 10 -10.79 6.91 -10.91
CA VAL A 10 -10.35 8.29 -11.17
C VAL A 10 -9.07 8.61 -10.40
N ALA A 11 -8.95 8.23 -9.12
CA ALA A 11 -7.72 8.39 -8.35
C ALA A 11 -6.56 7.57 -8.97
N ILE A 12 -6.82 6.34 -9.42
CA ILE A 12 -5.86 5.46 -10.11
C ILE A 12 -5.50 6.03 -11.50
N ALA A 13 -6.47 6.55 -12.27
CA ALA A 13 -6.20 7.13 -13.59
C ALA A 13 -5.41 8.45 -13.49
N MET A 14 -5.77 9.33 -12.54
CA MET A 14 -5.04 10.58 -12.28
C MET A 14 -3.63 10.30 -11.78
N SER A 15 -3.44 9.32 -10.90
CA SER A 15 -2.11 8.92 -10.44
C SER A 15 -1.29 8.23 -11.53
N VAL A 16 -1.88 7.39 -12.40
CA VAL A 16 -1.17 6.85 -13.58
C VAL A 16 -0.72 7.98 -14.52
N ALA A 17 -1.58 8.98 -14.74
CA ALA A 17 -1.22 10.16 -15.55
C ALA A 17 -0.14 11.03 -14.88
N GLN A 18 -0.17 11.19 -13.56
CA GLN A 18 0.82 11.95 -12.78
C GLN A 18 2.14 11.20 -12.57
N ILE A 19 2.10 9.88 -12.55
CA ILE A 19 3.27 9.01 -12.64
C ILE A 19 3.90 9.20 -14.03
N ASN A 20 3.11 9.25 -15.10
CA ASN A 20 3.63 9.49 -16.46
C ASN A 20 4.19 10.92 -16.67
N ALA A 21 3.67 11.91 -15.94
CA ALA A 21 4.31 13.22 -15.82
C ALA A 21 5.52 13.10 -14.88
N ARG A 22 6.64 13.77 -15.17
CA ARG A 22 7.89 13.65 -14.39
C ARG A 22 7.61 13.84 -12.88
N PRO A 23 8.16 12.98 -12.00
CA PRO A 23 7.85 12.95 -10.57
C PRO A 23 8.59 14.04 -9.78
N THR A 24 8.65 15.27 -10.30
CA THR A 24 9.50 16.32 -9.71
C THR A 24 8.76 17.47 -9.03
N GLU A 25 7.45 17.65 -9.16
CA GLU A 25 6.79 18.80 -8.48
C GLU A 25 5.38 18.57 -7.92
N THR A 26 4.72 17.45 -8.24
CA THR A 26 3.36 17.18 -7.78
C THR A 26 3.38 16.07 -6.72
N LYS A 27 2.69 16.27 -5.60
CA LYS A 27 2.43 15.21 -4.60
C LYS A 27 1.50 14.15 -5.19
N TRP A 28 2.03 13.31 -6.07
CA TRP A 28 1.31 12.23 -6.76
C TRP A 28 0.64 11.23 -5.80
N THR A 29 1.00 11.28 -4.52
CA THR A 29 0.46 10.48 -3.42
C THR A 29 -0.86 11.04 -2.85
N GLU A 30 -1.14 12.35 -3.01
CA GLU A 30 -2.33 13.01 -2.44
C GLU A 30 -3.67 12.34 -2.79
N PRO A 31 -3.91 11.87 -4.04
CA PRO A 31 -5.13 11.16 -4.38
C PRO A 31 -5.30 9.86 -3.59
N PHE A 32 -4.21 9.13 -3.35
CA PHE A 32 -4.22 7.89 -2.57
C PHE A 32 -4.41 8.18 -1.08
N GLU A 33 -3.73 9.18 -0.54
CA GLU A 33 -3.91 9.58 0.86
C GLU A 33 -5.36 9.98 1.15
N SER A 34 -5.97 10.77 0.24
CA SER A 34 -7.36 11.21 0.36
C SER A 34 -8.36 10.04 0.25
N ALA A 35 -8.16 9.16 -0.73
CA ALA A 35 -9.04 8.01 -0.93
C ALA A 35 -8.93 7.01 0.24
N LEU A 36 -7.72 6.77 0.74
CA LEU A 36 -7.49 5.90 1.89
C LEU A 36 -8.14 6.47 3.15
N LYS A 37 -7.94 7.77 3.42
CA LYS A 37 -8.55 8.46 4.56
C LYS A 37 -10.09 8.36 4.55
N ASN A 38 -10.71 8.49 3.38
CA ASN A 38 -12.17 8.36 3.24
C ASN A 38 -12.66 6.94 3.57
N LEU A 39 -11.91 5.92 3.15
CA LEU A 39 -12.22 4.52 3.47
C LEU A 39 -12.01 4.20 4.94
N THR A 40 -10.87 4.58 5.51
CA THR A 40 -10.52 4.29 6.90
C THR A 40 -11.42 5.02 7.89
N THR A 41 -11.88 6.23 7.55
CA THR A 41 -12.91 6.96 8.31
C THR A 41 -14.24 6.18 8.33
N SER A 42 -14.64 5.61 7.19
CA SER A 42 -15.86 4.78 7.11
C SER A 42 -15.75 3.53 8.00
N ILE A 43 -14.57 2.91 8.07
CA ILE A 43 -14.29 1.75 8.92
C ILE A 43 -14.35 2.12 10.40
N SER A 44 -13.76 3.26 10.78
CA SER A 44 -13.75 3.75 12.16
C SER A 44 -15.18 4.00 12.70
N GLY A 45 -16.10 4.48 11.84
CA GLY A 45 -17.52 4.64 12.19
C GLY A 45 -18.31 3.33 12.34
N VAL A 46 -17.91 2.27 11.64
CA VAL A 46 -18.54 0.93 11.75
C VAL A 46 -18.05 0.21 13.01
N LEU A 47 -16.81 0.46 13.43
CA LEU A 47 -16.12 -0.26 14.50
C LEU A 47 -16.42 0.22 15.93
N GLY A 48 -17.17 1.31 16.10
CA GLY A 48 -17.59 1.80 17.43
C GLY A 48 -18.50 0.85 18.22
N GLU A 49 -19.03 -0.21 17.58
CA GLU A 49 -20.03 -1.11 18.18
C GLU A 49 -19.56 -2.56 18.38
N ASN A 50 -18.45 -3.00 17.77
CA ASN A 50 -18.11 -4.43 17.70
C ASN A 50 -16.87 -4.80 18.53
N GLY A 51 -17.09 -5.68 19.52
CA GLY A 51 -16.05 -6.29 20.37
C GLY A 51 -15.06 -7.19 19.61
N GLN A 52 -14.27 -7.96 20.37
CA GLN A 52 -13.12 -8.80 19.97
C GLN A 52 -13.11 -9.35 18.51
N LYS A 53 -14.24 -9.82 17.98
CA LYS A 53 -14.40 -10.32 16.60
C LYS A 53 -13.95 -9.32 15.52
N ALA A 54 -14.30 -8.05 15.66
CA ALA A 54 -13.91 -7.01 14.70
C ALA A 54 -12.41 -6.69 14.77
N THR A 55 -11.83 -6.82 15.96
CA THR A 55 -10.39 -6.69 16.21
C THR A 55 -9.62 -7.84 15.53
N ASP A 56 -10.11 -9.07 15.59
CA ASP A 56 -9.46 -10.22 14.96
C ASP A 56 -9.56 -10.17 13.42
N LEU A 57 -10.71 -9.75 12.87
CA LEU A 57 -10.87 -9.51 11.42
C LEU A 57 -9.89 -8.46 10.91
N ALA A 58 -9.79 -7.33 11.61
CA ALA A 58 -8.85 -6.25 11.29
C ALA A 58 -7.38 -6.74 11.28
N LYS A 59 -6.98 -7.49 12.32
CA LYS A 59 -5.64 -8.07 12.43
C LYS A 59 -5.33 -9.01 11.26
N ASN A 60 -6.22 -9.96 11.00
CA ASN A 60 -6.01 -10.95 9.95
C ASN A 60 -5.89 -10.28 8.57
N ASN A 61 -6.75 -9.31 8.28
CA ASN A 61 -6.72 -8.56 7.03
C ASN A 61 -5.42 -7.76 6.86
N TYR A 62 -4.96 -7.05 7.90
CA TYR A 62 -3.70 -6.30 7.84
C TYR A 62 -2.47 -7.21 7.73
N ASN A 63 -2.46 -8.33 8.46
CA ASN A 63 -1.38 -9.32 8.39
C ASN A 63 -1.28 -9.92 6.98
N GLU A 64 -2.40 -10.23 6.35
CA GLU A 64 -2.43 -10.73 4.98
C GLU A 64 -1.87 -9.69 3.99
N PHE A 65 -2.27 -8.42 4.11
CA PHE A 65 -1.69 -7.33 3.33
C PHE A 65 -0.16 -7.25 3.50
N VAL A 66 0.34 -7.25 4.74
CA VAL A 66 1.78 -7.14 5.02
C VAL A 66 2.56 -8.33 4.45
N ASN A 67 2.01 -9.55 4.55
CA ASN A 67 2.62 -10.75 3.98
C ASN A 67 2.64 -10.72 2.44
N ASN A 68 1.58 -10.24 1.82
CA ASN A 68 1.50 -10.06 0.36
C ASN A 68 2.50 -9.00 -0.12
N PHE A 69 2.60 -7.89 0.61
CA PHE A 69 3.54 -6.82 0.33
C PHE A 69 4.99 -7.30 0.44
N LYS A 70 5.33 -8.01 1.52
CA LYS A 70 6.64 -8.65 1.71
C LYS A 70 7.00 -9.57 0.54
N SER A 71 6.07 -10.46 0.16
CA SER A 71 6.31 -11.43 -0.93
C SER A 71 6.47 -10.74 -2.29
N GLY A 72 5.69 -9.68 -2.53
CA GLY A 72 5.83 -8.86 -3.72
C GLY A 72 7.18 -8.16 -3.77
N LEU A 73 7.64 -7.60 -2.65
CA LEU A 73 8.90 -6.89 -2.57
C LEU A 73 10.11 -7.82 -2.75
N ALA A 74 10.06 -9.03 -2.18
CA ALA A 74 11.06 -10.07 -2.43
C ALA A 74 11.12 -10.45 -3.92
N SER A 75 9.97 -10.53 -4.59
CA SER A 75 9.92 -10.75 -6.04
C SER A 75 10.58 -9.62 -6.83
N LEU A 76 10.29 -8.36 -6.47
CA LEU A 76 10.90 -7.18 -7.11
C LEU A 76 12.43 -7.16 -6.92
N SER A 77 12.88 -7.41 -5.69
CA SER A 77 14.28 -7.51 -5.31
C SER A 77 15.03 -8.53 -6.18
N LYS A 78 14.48 -9.75 -6.27
CA LYS A 78 15.03 -10.82 -7.11
C LYS A 78 15.07 -10.45 -8.60
N THR A 79 14.03 -9.78 -9.11
CA THR A 79 14.01 -9.27 -10.49
C THR A 79 15.18 -8.31 -10.72
N PHE A 80 15.39 -7.34 -9.82
CA PHE A 80 16.47 -6.36 -9.96
C PHE A 80 17.86 -6.98 -9.82
N GLU A 81 18.04 -7.96 -8.93
CA GLU A 81 19.32 -8.68 -8.79
C GLU A 81 19.76 -9.35 -10.10
N GLY A 82 18.83 -10.06 -10.75
CA GLY A 82 19.11 -10.82 -11.97
C GLY A 82 19.10 -10.00 -13.26
N LYS A 83 18.67 -8.74 -13.20
CA LYS A 83 18.50 -7.90 -14.39
C LYS A 83 19.74 -7.08 -14.72
N THR A 84 20.17 -7.17 -15.98
CA THR A 84 21.24 -6.33 -16.52
C THR A 84 20.77 -4.88 -16.69
N GLY A 85 21.66 -3.92 -16.46
CA GLY A 85 21.33 -2.49 -16.58
C GLY A 85 20.66 -1.87 -15.35
N VAL A 86 20.25 -2.66 -14.35
CA VAL A 86 19.86 -2.12 -13.03
C VAL A 86 21.13 -1.78 -12.26
N SER A 87 21.23 -0.55 -11.74
CA SER A 87 22.38 -0.11 -10.97
C SER A 87 22.44 -0.78 -9.59
N ASP A 88 23.64 -0.96 -9.05
CA ASP A 88 23.83 -1.56 -7.72
C ASP A 88 23.16 -0.72 -6.62
N VAL A 89 23.09 0.60 -6.80
CA VAL A 89 22.38 1.52 -5.89
C VAL A 89 20.88 1.21 -5.82
N VAL A 90 20.25 0.88 -6.95
CA VAL A 90 18.83 0.47 -6.98
C VAL A 90 18.66 -0.90 -6.34
N LYS A 91 19.53 -1.87 -6.66
CA LYS A 91 19.48 -3.22 -6.07
C LYS A 91 19.59 -3.16 -4.55
N GLU A 92 20.56 -2.42 -4.04
CA GLU A 92 20.80 -2.26 -2.61
C GLU A 92 19.61 -1.58 -1.92
N ALA A 93 19.08 -0.49 -2.50
CA ALA A 93 17.91 0.18 -1.94
C ALA A 93 16.67 -0.74 -1.90
N THR A 94 16.45 -1.56 -2.92
CA THR A 94 15.32 -2.52 -2.92
C THR A 94 15.50 -3.59 -1.85
N LYS A 95 16.73 -4.10 -1.65
CA LYS A 95 17.05 -5.04 -0.55
C LYS A 95 16.87 -4.44 0.83
N GLN A 96 17.24 -3.17 1.00
CA GLN A 96 17.04 -2.45 2.26
C GLN A 96 15.56 -2.28 2.56
N TRP A 97 14.76 -1.94 1.53
CA TRP A 97 13.31 -1.89 1.66
C TRP A 97 12.73 -3.26 2.05
N GLU A 98 13.14 -4.33 1.36
CA GLU A 98 12.75 -5.72 1.64
C GLU A 98 13.05 -6.10 3.09
N SER A 99 14.28 -5.83 3.55
CA SER A 99 14.74 -6.12 4.90
C SER A 99 13.95 -5.36 5.96
N ALA A 100 13.60 -4.11 5.70
CA ALA A 100 12.80 -3.30 6.60
C ALA A 100 11.34 -3.81 6.68
N VAL A 101 10.75 -4.24 5.56
CA VAL A 101 9.43 -4.88 5.55
C VAL A 101 9.46 -6.23 6.26
N ASP A 102 10.51 -7.03 6.09
CA ASP A 102 10.67 -8.29 6.82
C ASP A 102 10.72 -8.07 8.34
N LYS A 103 11.53 -7.09 8.80
CA LYS A 103 11.59 -6.70 10.22
C LYS A 103 10.23 -6.20 10.73
N TYR A 104 9.51 -5.40 9.94
CA TYR A 104 8.19 -4.93 10.31
C TYR A 104 7.20 -6.10 10.44
N SER A 105 7.18 -7.02 9.47
CA SER A 105 6.29 -8.18 9.45
C SER A 105 6.46 -9.10 10.67
N LYS A 106 7.69 -9.22 11.18
CA LYS A 106 8.01 -9.99 12.39
C LYS A 106 7.56 -9.32 13.68
N ASN A 107 7.39 -7.99 13.65
CA ASN A 107 7.05 -7.18 14.82
C ASN A 107 5.67 -6.51 14.66
N LEU A 108 4.75 -7.19 13.99
CA LEU A 108 3.40 -6.66 13.80
C LEU A 108 2.70 -6.52 15.16
N PRO A 109 2.10 -5.35 15.44
CA PRO A 109 1.46 -5.10 16.71
C PRO A 109 0.31 -6.08 16.93
N GLN A 110 0.35 -6.75 18.08
CA GLN A 110 -0.64 -7.75 18.47
C GLN A 110 -1.95 -7.09 18.99
N ASP A 111 -1.92 -5.80 19.28
CA ASP A 111 -3.00 -4.99 19.84
C ASP A 111 -3.58 -3.99 18.81
N LEU A 112 -3.78 -4.44 17.58
CA LEU A 112 -4.44 -3.66 16.53
C LEU A 112 -5.92 -3.42 16.88
N THR A 113 -6.20 -2.30 17.54
CA THR A 113 -7.56 -1.78 17.67
C THR A 113 -8.02 -1.16 16.35
N PRO A 114 -9.34 -1.05 16.13
CA PRO A 114 -9.93 -0.28 15.04
C PRO A 114 -9.25 1.06 14.68
N ALA A 115 -9.05 1.93 15.68
CA ALA A 115 -8.43 3.23 15.48
C ALA A 115 -6.95 3.12 15.09
N LYS A 116 -6.21 2.20 15.72
CA LYS A 116 -4.81 1.93 15.38
C LYS A 116 -4.67 1.36 13.97
N LEU A 117 -5.68 0.63 13.48
CA LEU A 117 -5.67 0.04 12.16
C LEU A 117 -5.73 1.09 11.04
N THR A 118 -6.59 2.10 11.18
CA THR A 118 -6.63 3.26 10.27
C THR A 118 -5.25 3.90 10.14
N GLU A 119 -4.64 4.22 11.28
CA GLU A 119 -3.28 4.78 11.33
C GLU A 119 -2.25 3.86 10.65
N LYS A 120 -2.41 2.55 10.81
CA LYS A 120 -1.49 1.55 10.23
C LYS A 120 -1.62 1.45 8.71
N PHE A 121 -2.83 1.50 8.17
CA PHE A 121 -3.02 1.56 6.72
C PHE A 121 -2.46 2.86 6.12
N GLU A 122 -2.69 4.01 6.76
CA GLU A 122 -2.13 5.29 6.33
C GLU A 122 -0.59 5.29 6.37
N LYS A 123 0.00 4.76 7.44
CA LYS A 123 1.46 4.57 7.55
C LYS A 123 1.99 3.60 6.49
N SER A 124 1.28 2.51 6.20
CA SER A 124 1.66 1.59 5.12
C SER A 124 1.67 2.26 3.75
N LEU A 125 0.64 3.06 3.44
CA LEU A 125 0.60 3.83 2.19
C LEU A 125 1.80 4.76 2.09
N LYS A 126 2.02 5.59 3.12
CA LYS A 126 3.16 6.51 3.18
C LYS A 126 4.49 5.77 3.00
N TYR A 127 4.66 4.65 3.70
CA TYR A 127 5.88 3.85 3.60
C TYR A 127 6.10 3.29 2.20
N ILE A 128 5.03 2.82 1.53
CA ILE A 128 5.11 2.36 0.14
C ILE A 128 5.53 3.50 -0.77
N THR A 129 4.88 4.65 -0.66
CA THR A 129 5.12 5.79 -1.56
C THR A 129 6.48 6.44 -1.36
N ASP A 130 6.95 6.55 -0.12
CA ASP A 130 8.25 7.15 0.21
C ASP A 130 9.39 6.27 -0.36
N ASN A 131 9.36 4.96 -0.12
CA ASN A 131 10.38 4.03 -0.65
C ASN A 131 10.32 3.91 -2.18
N ALA A 132 9.12 3.87 -2.77
CA ALA A 132 8.97 3.87 -4.22
C ALA A 132 9.52 5.15 -4.88
N THR A 133 9.34 6.30 -4.22
CA THR A 133 9.89 7.59 -4.67
C THR A 133 11.41 7.58 -4.58
N GLU A 134 11.97 7.10 -3.47
CA GLU A 134 13.42 6.95 -3.33
C GLU A 134 14.01 6.03 -4.41
N LEU A 135 13.40 4.86 -4.65
CA LEU A 135 13.85 3.94 -5.67
C LEU A 135 13.75 4.53 -7.07
N SER A 136 12.64 5.21 -7.39
CA SER A 136 12.48 5.87 -8.69
C SER A 136 13.52 6.96 -8.90
N ASN A 137 13.88 7.70 -7.84
CA ASN A 137 14.95 8.69 -7.90
C ASN A 137 16.33 8.07 -8.16
N LYS A 138 16.63 6.92 -7.55
CA LYS A 138 17.88 6.17 -7.77
C LYS A 138 17.93 5.49 -9.14
N ALA A 139 16.77 5.15 -9.70
CA ALA A 139 16.63 4.54 -11.02
C ALA A 139 16.61 5.56 -12.17
N LYS A 140 16.74 6.87 -11.89
CA LYS A 140 16.64 7.94 -12.88
C LYS A 140 17.52 7.68 -14.10
N GLY A 141 16.89 7.71 -15.27
CA GLY A 141 17.57 7.48 -16.54
C GLY A 141 17.51 6.02 -17.01
N ASN A 142 17.00 5.10 -16.19
CA ASN A 142 16.63 3.75 -16.60
C ASN A 142 15.09 3.63 -16.65
N SER A 143 14.52 3.92 -17.82
CA SER A 143 13.07 3.96 -18.04
C SER A 143 12.38 2.62 -17.77
N GLU A 144 13.07 1.50 -17.99
CA GLU A 144 12.53 0.17 -17.76
C GLU A 144 12.43 -0.13 -16.26
N THR A 145 13.49 0.13 -15.50
CA THR A 145 13.49 -0.01 -14.04
C THR A 145 12.51 0.95 -13.38
N GLU A 146 12.45 2.20 -13.85
CA GLU A 146 11.44 3.16 -13.39
C GLU A 146 10.02 2.62 -13.61
N LYS A 147 9.74 2.01 -14.78
CA LYS A 147 8.44 1.41 -15.07
C LYS A 147 8.12 0.25 -14.12
N GLU A 148 9.07 -0.64 -13.87
CA GLU A 148 8.88 -1.77 -12.93
C GLU A 148 8.59 -1.30 -11.50
N ILE A 149 9.30 -0.27 -11.02
CA ILE A 149 9.04 0.33 -9.70
C ILE A 149 7.61 0.88 -9.65
N ARG A 150 7.17 1.57 -10.70
CA ARG A 150 5.82 2.16 -10.77
C ARG A 150 4.73 1.09 -10.80
N GLU A 151 4.89 0.06 -11.62
CA GLU A 151 3.93 -1.05 -11.71
C GLU A 151 3.83 -1.82 -10.40
N PHE A 152 4.98 -2.09 -9.76
CA PHE A 152 5.01 -2.66 -8.42
C PHE A 152 4.26 -1.79 -7.42
N THR A 153 4.59 -0.49 -7.37
CA THR A 153 3.99 0.46 -6.43
C THR A 153 2.48 0.53 -6.59
N LYS A 154 2.01 0.64 -7.82
CA LYS A 154 0.58 0.63 -8.14
C LYS A 154 -0.10 -0.65 -7.64
N LYS A 155 0.50 -1.81 -7.90
CA LYS A 155 -0.03 -3.10 -7.44
C LYS A 155 -0.14 -3.18 -5.91
N GLN A 156 0.85 -2.66 -5.18
CA GLN A 156 0.82 -2.67 -3.71
C GLN A 156 -0.22 -1.70 -3.15
N ILE A 157 -0.38 -0.52 -3.76
CA ILE A 157 -1.44 0.43 -3.40
C ILE A 157 -2.81 -0.19 -3.70
N ASP A 158 -3.04 -0.75 -4.89
CA ASP A 158 -4.30 -1.42 -5.23
C ASP A 158 -4.63 -2.55 -4.24
N SER A 159 -3.61 -3.33 -3.84
CA SER A 159 -3.76 -4.37 -2.82
C SER A 159 -4.13 -3.81 -1.44
N LEU A 160 -3.49 -2.72 -1.00
CA LEU A 160 -3.82 -2.03 0.25
C LEU A 160 -5.28 -1.59 0.25
N PHE A 161 -5.72 -0.91 -0.81
CA PHE A 161 -7.08 -0.43 -0.96
C PHE A 161 -8.09 -1.57 -0.94
N LYS A 162 -7.80 -2.66 -1.65
CA LYS A 162 -8.64 -3.85 -1.64
C LYS A 162 -8.79 -4.43 -0.23
N HIS A 163 -7.70 -4.60 0.51
CA HIS A 163 -7.76 -5.11 1.89
C HIS A 163 -8.62 -4.23 2.80
N VAL A 164 -8.48 -2.91 2.69
CA VAL A 164 -9.31 -1.93 3.42
C VAL A 164 -10.78 -2.06 3.04
N GLU A 165 -11.09 -2.24 1.75
CA GLU A 165 -12.47 -2.44 1.26
C GLU A 165 -13.07 -3.76 1.77
N ASP A 166 -12.32 -4.86 1.67
CA ASP A 166 -12.74 -6.18 2.13
C ASP A 166 -13.03 -6.16 3.63
N LEU A 167 -12.17 -5.50 4.41
CA LEU A 167 -12.40 -5.28 5.84
C LEU A 167 -13.69 -4.48 6.09
N LYS A 168 -13.90 -3.37 5.38
CA LYS A 168 -15.13 -2.57 5.49
C LYS A 168 -16.37 -3.42 5.22
N ASN A 169 -16.34 -4.25 4.18
CA ASN A 169 -17.46 -5.12 3.81
C ASN A 169 -17.71 -6.19 4.88
N SER A 170 -16.67 -6.88 5.35
CA SER A 170 -16.79 -7.88 6.43
C SER A 170 -17.33 -7.27 7.73
N LEU A 171 -17.02 -6.02 8.02
CA LEU A 171 -17.54 -5.32 9.20
C LEU A 171 -18.99 -4.85 9.01
N GLY A 172 -19.40 -4.49 7.79
CA GLY A 172 -20.76 -4.08 7.45
C GLY A 172 -21.75 -5.25 7.43
N GLU A 173 -21.34 -6.43 6.92
CA GLU A 173 -22.18 -7.64 6.92
C GLU A 173 -22.54 -8.08 8.35
N ASN A 174 -21.61 -7.91 9.30
CA ASN A 174 -21.84 -8.21 10.72
C ASN A 174 -22.82 -7.25 11.44
N LYS A 175 -23.28 -6.16 10.82
CA LYS A 175 -24.32 -5.27 11.39
C LYS A 175 -25.76 -5.70 11.03
N THR A 176 -25.93 -6.68 10.14
CA THR A 176 -27.24 -7.07 9.57
C THR A 176 -27.74 -8.43 10.06
N GLN A 177 -27.03 -9.07 11.00
CA GLN A 177 -27.46 -10.26 11.75
C GLN A 177 -27.67 -9.89 13.20
#